data_AF-A0A0Q7NCN7-F1
#
_entry.id   AF-A0A0Q7NCN7-F1
#
_cell.length_a   1.000
_cell.length_b   1.000
_cell.length_c   1.000
_cell.angle_alpha   90.00
_cell.angle_beta   90.00
_cell.angle_gamma   90.00
#
_symmetry.space_group_name_H-M   'P 1'
#
loop_
_entity.id
_entity.type
_entity.pdbx_description
1 polymer ?
#
loop_
_entity_poly.entity_id
_entity_poly.type
_entity_poly.pdbx_seq_one_letter_code
_entity_poly.pdbx_strand_id
1 'polypeptide(L)'
;MSTTARRRPAEHGWFSSSHSNNGNQCVEVRFDGNTVQVRDSKFRRNTMNTGLDEPIITVDAPLWTAFLHYLQTARRHPDLVAHTSPDGSTTLRHEDVLLHFTAPEWEAFVAGVRDDEFACV
;
A
#
# COMPACT_ATOMS: atom_id res chain seq x y z
N MET A 1 6.50 -26.12 -3.79
CA MET A 1 5.02 -26.11 -3.81
C MET A 1 4.52 -25.81 -2.40
N SER A 2 3.48 -24.99 -2.28
CA SER A 2 2.96 -24.35 -1.06
C SER A 2 3.74 -23.07 -0.73
N THR A 3 3.19 -21.87 -0.93
CA THR A 3 2.08 -21.35 -0.12
C THR A 3 1.21 -20.42 -0.96
N THR A 4 0.04 -20.91 -1.37
CA THR A 4 -1.08 -20.03 -1.69
C THR A 4 -1.42 -19.33 -0.38
N ALA A 5 -0.95 -18.09 -0.21
CA ALA A 5 -1.35 -17.24 0.90
C ALA A 5 -2.86 -17.08 0.82
N ARG A 6 -3.55 -17.91 1.60
CA ARG A 6 -5.00 -17.91 1.72
C ARG A 6 -5.34 -16.51 2.19
N ARG A 7 -5.91 -15.68 1.29
CA ARG A 7 -6.49 -14.37 1.58
C ARG A 7 -7.38 -14.55 2.82
N ARG A 8 -6.84 -14.27 4.00
CA ARG A 8 -7.60 -14.23 5.24
C ARG A 8 -8.16 -12.82 5.26
N PRO A 9 -9.48 -12.62 5.07
CA PRO A 9 -10.05 -11.31 5.24
C PRO A 9 -9.88 -10.98 6.73
N ALA A 10 -8.89 -10.16 7.06
CA ALA A 10 -8.71 -9.69 8.42
C ALA A 10 -9.79 -8.62 8.66
N GLU A 11 -10.78 -9.01 9.46
CA GLU A 11 -11.72 -8.23 10.28
C GLU A 11 -12.61 -7.17 9.59
N HIS A 12 -12.23 -6.57 8.46
CA HIS A 12 -13.02 -5.58 7.72
C HIS A 12 -12.70 -5.52 6.20
N GLY A 13 -12.08 -6.55 5.63
CA GLY A 13 -11.72 -6.60 4.21
C GLY A 13 -10.37 -5.94 3.85
N TRP A 14 -9.61 -5.52 4.86
CA TRP A 14 -8.22 -5.10 4.70
C TRP A 14 -7.31 -6.33 4.62
N PHE A 15 -6.34 -6.27 3.72
CA PHE A 15 -5.30 -7.29 3.58
C PHE A 15 -3.94 -6.61 3.31
N SER A 16 -2.88 -7.25 3.80
CA SER A 16 -1.49 -6.85 3.58
C SER A 16 -0.80 -7.85 2.67
N SER A 17 0.34 -7.48 2.08
CA SER A 17 1.16 -8.41 1.27
C SER A 17 1.62 -9.61 2.10
N SER A 18 1.74 -10.78 1.47
CA SER A 18 2.26 -11.99 2.13
C SER A 18 3.75 -11.86 2.49
N HIS A 19 4.45 -10.90 1.87
CA HIS A 19 5.87 -10.62 2.10
C HIS A 19 6.09 -9.65 3.27
N SER A 20 5.01 -9.27 3.97
CA SER A 20 5.05 -8.60 5.27
C SER A 20 5.66 -9.51 6.33
N ASN A 21 6.99 -9.66 6.33
CA ASN A 21 7.64 -10.57 7.25
C ASN A 21 7.55 -10.03 8.70
N ASN A 22 6.63 -10.63 9.46
CA ASN A 22 6.69 -10.81 10.91
C ASN A 22 6.93 -9.56 11.78
N GLY A 23 6.02 -8.57 11.70
CA GLY A 23 5.54 -7.94 12.94
C GLY A 23 5.36 -6.42 13.03
N ASN A 24 5.79 -5.59 12.08
CA ASN A 24 5.84 -4.16 12.43
C ASN A 24 5.50 -3.08 11.40
N GLN A 25 5.33 -3.35 10.10
CA GLN A 25 5.56 -2.30 9.10
C GLN A 25 4.93 -2.59 7.72
N CYS A 26 3.60 -2.45 7.53
CA CYS A 26 2.99 -2.80 6.24
C CYS A 26 1.90 -1.86 5.74
N VAL A 27 1.90 -1.70 4.41
CA VAL A 27 0.80 -1.17 3.61
C VAL A 27 -0.38 -2.12 3.73
N GLU A 28 -1.53 -1.59 4.13
CA GLU A 28 -2.80 -2.31 4.10
C GLU A 28 -3.63 -1.79 2.93
N VAL A 29 -4.21 -2.72 2.18
CA VAL A 29 -5.08 -2.42 1.05
C VAL A 29 -6.45 -3.04 1.31
N ARG A 30 -7.51 -2.32 0.96
CA ARG A 30 -8.88 -2.82 0.99
C ARG A 30 -9.56 -2.50 -0.32
N PHE A 31 -10.30 -3.47 -0.84
CA PHE A 31 -11.21 -3.26 -1.94
C PHE A 31 -12.60 -2.94 -1.39
N ASP A 32 -13.14 -1.78 -1.77
CA ASP A 32 -14.48 -1.34 -1.40
C ASP A 32 -15.25 -0.98 -2.68
N GLY A 33 -15.95 -1.98 -3.21
CA GLY A 33 -16.68 -1.87 -4.48
C GLY A 33 -15.77 -1.54 -5.65
N ASN A 34 -15.95 -0.35 -6.22
CA ASN A 34 -15.14 0.17 -7.33
C ASN A 34 -13.92 0.98 -6.87
N THR A 35 -13.68 1.08 -5.56
CA THR A 35 -12.56 1.83 -4.99
C THR A 35 -11.59 0.93 -4.26
N VAL A 36 -10.35 1.37 -4.18
CA VAL A 36 -9.26 0.76 -3.46
C VAL A 36 -8.79 1.76 -2.41
N GLN A 37 -8.82 1.32 -1.16
CA GLN A 37 -8.35 2.09 -0.03
C GLN A 37 -6.98 1.56 0.38
N VAL A 38 -6.04 2.47 0.63
CA VAL A 38 -4.67 2.18 1.03
C VAL A 38 -4.38 2.98 2.29
N ARG A 39 -3.87 2.29 3.30
CA ARG A 39 -3.49 2.94 4.56
C ARG A 39 -2.20 2.37 5.11
N ASP A 40 -1.71 3.05 6.13
CA ASP A 40 -0.49 2.69 6.82
C ASP A 40 -0.78 2.21 8.25
N SER A 41 -0.59 0.90 8.47
CA SER A 41 -0.80 0.28 9.79
C SER A 41 0.09 0.87 10.91
N LYS A 42 1.28 1.44 10.61
CA LYS A 42 2.10 2.10 11.64
C LYS A 42 1.58 3.46 12.04
N PHE A 43 0.75 4.11 11.21
CA PHE A 43 0.18 5.42 11.57
C PHE A 43 -0.60 5.32 12.88
N ARG A 44 -1.39 4.25 13.06
CA ARG A 44 -2.15 3.96 14.28
C ARG A 44 -1.29 3.54 15.47
N ARG A 45 -0.14 2.92 15.22
CA ARG A 45 0.76 2.43 16.27
C ARG A 45 1.67 3.54 16.80
N ASN A 46 1.98 4.55 15.98
CA ASN A 46 2.81 5.66 16.40
C ASN A 46 2.04 6.58 17.35
N THR A 47 2.47 6.61 18.62
CA THR A 47 1.85 7.43 19.67
C THR A 47 2.01 8.93 19.40
N MET A 48 2.95 9.33 18.54
CA MET A 48 3.09 10.72 18.09
C MET A 48 1.95 11.16 17.17
N ASN A 49 1.20 10.22 16.59
CA ASN A 49 0.04 10.49 15.74
C ASN A 49 -1.28 10.45 16.53
N THR A 50 -1.23 10.35 17.86
CA THR A 50 -2.43 10.31 18.71
C THR A 50 -3.24 11.59 18.53
N GLY A 51 -4.46 11.46 18.01
CA GLY A 51 -5.37 12.59 17.75
C GLY A 51 -5.31 13.14 16.31
N LEU A 52 -4.49 12.57 15.43
CA LEU A 52 -4.53 12.83 14.00
C LEU A 52 -5.47 11.83 13.32
N ASP A 53 -6.23 12.31 12.33
CA ASP A 53 -6.99 11.43 11.44
C ASP A 53 -6.04 10.50 10.67
N GLU A 54 -6.39 9.21 10.62
CA GLU A 54 -5.63 8.24 9.86
C GLU A 54 -5.69 8.57 8.36
N PRO A 55 -4.56 8.83 7.70
CA PRO A 55 -4.55 9.07 6.27
C PRO A 55 -4.90 7.76 5.56
N ILE A 56 -6.00 7.80 4.80
CA ILE A 56 -6.44 6.68 3.94
C ILE A 56 -6.52 7.22 2.51
N ILE A 57 -5.64 6.73 1.65
CA ILE A 57 -5.70 7.02 0.21
C ILE A 57 -6.84 6.20 -0.36
N THR A 58 -7.81 6.85 -0.99
CA THR A 58 -8.90 6.17 -1.72
C THR A 58 -8.76 6.49 -3.20
N VAL A 59 -8.68 5.46 -4.03
CA VAL A 59 -8.55 5.57 -5.49
C VAL A 59 -9.52 4.63 -6.19
N ASP A 60 -9.88 4.91 -7.43
CA ASP A 60 -10.68 3.98 -8.22
C ASP A 60 -9.89 2.72 -8.59
N ALA A 61 -10.57 1.57 -8.71
CA ALA A 61 -9.99 0.30 -9.14
C ALA A 61 -9.17 0.38 -10.46
N PRO A 62 -9.65 1.03 -11.54
CA PRO A 62 -8.83 1.22 -12.75
C PRO A 62 -7.58 2.08 -12.52
N LEU A 63 -7.68 3.10 -11.65
CA LEU A 63 -6.54 3.94 -11.28
C LEU A 63 -5.51 3.12 -10.50
N TRP A 64 -5.97 2.30 -9.55
CA TRP A 64 -5.13 1.38 -8.80
C TRP A 64 -4.38 0.40 -9.72
N THR A 65 -5.09 -0.26 -10.65
CA THR A 65 -4.46 -1.17 -11.62
C THR A 65 -3.43 -0.45 -12.48
N ALA A 66 -3.73 0.76 -12.96
CA ALA A 66 -2.77 1.55 -13.70
C ALA A 66 -1.53 1.86 -12.84
N PHE A 67 -1.71 2.29 -11.60
CA PHE A 67 -0.62 2.57 -10.66
C PHE A 67 0.28 1.35 -10.42
N LEU A 68 -0.28 0.15 -10.23
CA LEU A 68 0.51 -1.09 -10.10
C LEU A 68 1.37 -1.34 -11.34
N HIS A 69 0.82 -1.14 -12.55
CA HIS A 69 1.59 -1.21 -13.80
C HIS A 69 2.70 -0.14 -13.88
N TYR A 70 2.44 1.08 -13.41
CA TYR A 70 3.44 2.15 -13.38
C TYR A 70 4.60 1.82 -12.42
N LEU A 71 4.33 1.23 -11.26
CA LEU A 71 5.36 0.76 -10.33
C LEU A 71 6.26 -0.31 -10.96
N GLN A 72 5.68 -1.23 -11.72
CA GLN A 72 6.46 -2.24 -12.43
C GLN A 72 7.35 -1.64 -13.52
N THR A 73 6.90 -0.57 -14.17
CA THR A 73 7.64 0.11 -15.24
C THR A 73 8.56 1.24 -14.75
N ALA A 74 8.68 1.43 -13.43
CA ALA A 74 9.42 2.53 -12.80
C ALA A 74 9.01 3.93 -13.31
N ARG A 75 7.74 4.06 -13.72
CA ARG A 75 7.16 5.30 -14.22
C ARG A 75 6.28 5.94 -13.15
N ARG A 76 6.07 7.26 -13.23
CA ARG A 76 5.23 8.00 -12.29
C ARG A 76 3.79 8.05 -12.82
N HIS A 77 2.82 7.71 -11.98
CA HIS A 77 1.40 7.96 -12.27
C HIS A 77 1.07 9.43 -11.96
N PRO A 78 0.22 10.11 -12.75
CA PRO A 78 -0.12 11.53 -12.53
C PRO A 78 -0.88 11.78 -11.21
N ASP A 79 -1.86 10.94 -10.87
CA ASP A 79 -2.71 11.14 -9.68
C ASP A 79 -2.19 10.47 -8.39
N LEU A 80 -1.78 9.20 -8.46
CA LEU A 80 -1.20 8.47 -7.32
C LEU A 80 0.33 8.46 -7.41
N VAL A 81 0.97 9.42 -6.73
CA VAL A 81 2.41 9.69 -6.87
C VAL A 81 3.19 9.01 -5.76
N ALA A 82 4.04 8.05 -6.13
CA ALA A 82 5.08 7.53 -5.25
C ALA A 82 6.38 8.34 -5.45
N HIS A 83 6.81 9.07 -4.43
CA HIS A 83 8.07 9.81 -4.41
C HIS A 83 9.05 9.12 -3.48
N THR A 84 10.05 8.45 -4.06
CA THR A 84 11.15 7.82 -3.32
C THR A 84 12.29 8.80 -3.14
N SER A 85 12.62 9.08 -1.88
CA SER A 85 13.75 9.89 -1.44
C SER A 85 15.07 9.14 -1.61
N PRO A 86 16.23 9.85 -1.60
CA PRO A 86 17.55 9.23 -1.74
C PRO A 86 17.91 8.24 -0.62
N ASP A 87 17.27 8.35 0.55
CA ASP A 87 17.40 7.43 1.68
C ASP A 87 16.57 6.15 1.52
N GLY A 88 15.85 6.02 0.40
CA GLY A 88 14.95 4.91 0.09
C GLY A 88 13.57 5.03 0.72
N SER A 89 13.30 6.02 1.58
CA SER A 89 11.96 6.29 2.06
C SER A 89 11.05 6.71 0.90
N THR A 90 9.81 6.23 0.89
CA THR A 90 8.85 6.58 -0.16
C THR A 90 7.63 7.23 0.44
N THR A 91 7.23 8.37 -0.12
CA THR A 91 5.94 8.98 0.16
C THR A 91 4.96 8.64 -0.95
N LEU A 92 3.80 8.11 -0.58
CA LEU A 92 2.69 7.90 -1.49
C LEU A 92 1.70 9.04 -1.27
N ARG A 93 1.45 9.83 -2.30
CA ARG A 93 0.53 10.96 -2.25
C ARG A 93 -0.58 10.77 -3.25
N HIS A 94 -1.80 10.98 -2.80
CA HIS A 94 -2.99 11.09 -3.63
C HIS A 94 -3.82 12.26 -3.14
N GLU A 95 -4.08 13.23 -4.00
CA GLU A 95 -4.72 14.49 -3.62
C GLU A 95 -4.02 15.17 -2.43
N ASP A 96 -4.71 15.31 -1.30
CA ASP A 96 -4.20 15.89 -0.03
C ASP A 96 -3.70 14.82 0.95
N VAL A 97 -3.94 13.54 0.68
CA VAL A 97 -3.55 12.44 1.55
C VAL A 97 -2.12 11.99 1.22
N LEU A 98 -1.30 11.86 2.27
CA LEU A 98 0.09 11.46 2.15
C LEU A 98 0.44 10.36 3.16
N LEU A 99 0.96 9.24 2.65
CA LEU A 99 1.47 8.11 3.41
C LEU A 99 2.99 8.06 3.31
N HIS A 100 3.67 7.78 4.43
CA HIS A 100 5.12 7.69 4.48
C HIS A 100 5.56 6.25 4.72
N PHE A 101 6.35 5.70 3.82
CA PHE A 101 6.94 4.37 3.92
C PHE A 101 8.46 4.46 4.04
N THR A 102 9.04 3.60 4.85
CA THR A 102 10.49 3.39 4.93
C THR A 102 10.96 2.57 3.73
N ALA A 103 12.26 2.58 3.46
CA ALA A 103 12.85 1.79 2.39
C ALA A 103 12.44 0.30 2.41
N PRO A 104 12.58 -0.45 3.53
CA PRO A 104 12.20 -1.86 3.54
C PRO A 104 10.69 -2.09 3.38
N GLU A 105 9.85 -1.18 3.88
CA GLU A 105 8.39 -1.22 3.70
C GLU A 105 8.02 -1.10 2.22
N TRP A 106 8.64 -0.13 1.54
CA TRP A 106 8.36 0.13 0.13
C TRP A 106 8.87 -0.99 -0.76
N GLU A 107 10.06 -1.55 -0.49
CA GLU A 107 10.57 -2.69 -1.25
C GLU A 107 9.69 -3.93 -1.11
N ALA A 108 9.19 -4.22 0.10
CA ALA A 108 8.26 -5.33 0.32
C ALA A 108 6.93 -5.11 -0.43
N PHE A 109 6.42 -3.88 -0.45
CA PHE A 109 5.23 -3.54 -1.22
C PHE A 109 5.46 -3.75 -2.73
N VAL A 110 6.54 -3.19 -3.29
CA VAL A 110 6.87 -3.35 -4.72
C VAL A 110 7.11 -4.81 -5.09
N ALA A 111 7.68 -5.63 -4.19
CA ALA A 111 7.78 -7.06 -4.37
C ALA A 111 6.39 -7.72 -4.47
N GLY A 112 5.47 -7.43 -3.54
CA GLY A 112 4.09 -7.93 -3.61
C GLY A 112 3.32 -7.45 -4.85
N VAL A 113 3.60 -6.24 -5.35
CA VAL A 113 3.04 -5.77 -6.63
C VAL A 113 3.54 -6.59 -7.82
N ARG A 114 4.82 -7.00 -7.81
CA ARG A 114 5.40 -7.86 -8.87
C ARG A 114 4.87 -9.29 -8.82
N ASP A 115 4.46 -9.77 -7.65
CA ASP A 115 3.80 -11.07 -7.46
C ASP A 115 2.27 -11.00 -7.71
N ASP A 116 1.76 -9.90 -8.28
CA ASP A 116 0.33 -9.67 -8.58
C ASP A 116 -0.60 -9.76 -7.34
N GLU A 117 -0.06 -9.63 -6.12
CA GLU A 117 -0.83 -9.80 -4.87
C GLU A 117 -1.90 -8.71 -4.68
N PHE A 118 -1.70 -7.55 -5.31
CA PHE A 118 -2.55 -6.37 -5.20
C PHE A 118 -3.45 -6.13 -6.41
N ALA A 119 -3.43 -7.02 -7.41
CA ALA A 119 -4.22 -6.86 -8.62
C ALA A 119 -5.72 -7.07 -8.34
N CYS A 120 -6.56 -6.15 -8.84
CA CYS A 120 -7.99 -6.34 -8.94
C CYS A 120 -8.27 -7.41 -10.02
N VAL A 121 -8.64 -8.63 -9.61
CA VAL A 121 -9.12 -9.71 -10.49
C VAL A 121 -10.61 -9.60 -10.76
#